data_AF-A0A7K3CW40-F1
#
_entry.id   AF-A0A7K3CW40-F1
#
_cell.length_a   1.000
_cell.length_b   1.000
_cell.length_c   1.000
_cell.angle_alpha   90.00
_cell.angle_beta   90.00
_cell.angle_gamma   90.00
#
_symmetry.space_group_name_H-M   'P 1'
#
loop_
_entity.id
_entity.type
_entity.pdbx_description
1 polymer ?
#
loop_
_entity_poly.entity_id
_entity_poly.type
_entity_poly.pdbx_seq_one_letter_code
_entity_poly.pdbx_strand_id
1 'polypeptide(L)'
;MSVESAIPAPPAPGSGPLRTPPLVRGGAPVLGHAWNLVRDPLGFLSALRDHGDLVRIRLGPRTAYVVCDPELVGAMLKNPEYIVGGPLWDTLEVLLGKGVATSNGKLHRRQRRMMQPAFRPERIADYAKVMEEEARATAARWQPGATVDVSAEMFRTAVRIVSRSLLEVDSIRDKADRIAESLHTVFDGLYRRMVLSVGPLHRVPTPANRRFESALADLHALVDEIIAERRAAGPGAPDDLLTELLRATDETGAPITDREIHDNVVSLVVAGAENVASTLAWAFHLLTEHPEQERRLVEEVNAVAPD
;
A
#
# COMPACT_ATOMS: atom_id res chain seq x y z
N MET A 1 23.49 10.31 0.66
CA MET A 1 23.05 9.92 -0.69
C MET A 1 21.77 10.67 -0.99
N SER A 2 21.82 11.59 -1.94
CA SER A 2 20.64 12.15 -2.59
C SER A 2 20.02 11.05 -3.44
N VAL A 3 18.69 10.99 -3.44
CA VAL A 3 17.94 10.15 -4.38
C VAL A 3 17.58 11.08 -5.52
N GLU A 4 18.12 10.81 -6.70
CA GLU A 4 17.72 11.55 -7.90
C GLU A 4 16.39 10.97 -8.38
N SER A 5 15.31 11.64 -7.96
CA SER A 5 13.94 11.28 -8.33
C SER A 5 13.54 11.77 -9.72
N ALA A 6 14.43 12.39 -10.50
CA ALA A 6 14.21 12.71 -11.91
C ALA A 6 15.55 13.04 -12.55
N ILE A 7 15.69 12.77 -13.85
CA ILE A 7 16.79 13.32 -14.63
C ILE A 7 16.55 14.84 -14.73
N PRO A 8 17.44 15.70 -14.20
CA PRO A 8 17.22 17.13 -14.25
C PRO A 8 17.21 17.60 -15.71
N ALA A 9 16.10 18.18 -16.15
CA ALA A 9 16.07 18.92 -17.40
C ALA A 9 17.03 20.12 -17.29
N PRO A 10 17.75 20.49 -18.36
CA PRO A 10 18.57 21.69 -18.34
C PRO A 10 17.68 22.90 -18.00
N PRO A 11 18.15 23.82 -17.13
CA PRO A 11 17.38 24.97 -16.72
C PRO A 11 16.96 25.78 -17.96
N ALA A 12 15.68 26.15 -18.04
CA ALA A 12 15.18 26.96 -19.14
C ALA A 12 15.99 28.27 -19.22
N PRO A 13 16.38 28.73 -20.43
CA PRO A 13 17.14 29.96 -20.59
C PRO A 13 16.38 31.14 -19.95
N GLY A 14 16.99 31.80 -18.97
CA GLY A 14 16.38 32.90 -18.19
C GLY A 14 15.84 32.50 -16.81
N SER A 15 15.94 31.24 -16.40
CA SER A 15 15.64 30.86 -15.02
C SER A 15 16.66 31.47 -14.03
N GLY A 16 16.16 32.24 -13.06
CA GLY A 16 16.99 32.79 -11.98
C GLY A 16 17.59 31.70 -11.09
N PRO A 17 18.52 32.04 -10.17
CA PRO A 17 19.14 31.06 -9.28
C PRO A 17 18.08 30.35 -8.44
N LEU A 18 18.18 29.02 -8.34
CA LEU A 18 17.29 28.22 -7.50
C LEU A 18 17.40 28.67 -6.04
N ARG A 19 16.26 29.03 -5.45
CA ARG A 19 16.21 29.40 -4.03
C ARG A 19 16.29 28.15 -3.17
N THR A 20 17.10 28.20 -2.12
CA THR A 20 17.15 27.12 -1.14
C THR A 20 15.93 27.22 -0.21
N PRO A 21 15.07 26.19 -0.12
CA PRO A 21 13.89 26.24 0.74
C PRO A 21 14.25 26.39 2.24
N PRO A 22 13.38 26.99 3.07
CA PRO A 22 13.63 27.14 4.50
C PRO A 22 13.76 25.78 5.19
N LEU A 23 14.65 25.68 6.17
CA LEU A 23 14.74 24.52 7.07
C LEU A 23 13.82 24.78 8.27
N VAL A 24 12.87 23.88 8.49
CA VAL A 24 11.95 23.95 9.63
C VAL A 24 12.75 23.85 10.94
N ARG A 25 12.33 24.63 11.94
CA ARG A 25 12.95 24.65 13.28
C ARG A 25 12.30 23.58 14.17
N GLY A 26 12.99 23.19 15.24
CA GLY A 26 12.42 22.27 16.25
C GLY A 26 12.83 20.81 16.13
N GLY A 27 13.84 20.49 15.31
CA GLY A 27 14.44 19.16 15.28
C GLY A 27 15.30 18.86 16.52
N ALA A 28 15.21 17.62 17.03
CA ALA A 28 16.03 17.12 18.11
C ALA A 28 17.52 16.97 17.71
N PRO A 29 18.47 17.05 18.67
CA PRO A 29 19.88 16.75 18.39
C PRO A 29 20.05 15.37 17.76
N VAL A 30 20.89 15.27 16.72
CA VAL A 30 21.19 14.03 15.96
C VAL A 30 20.02 13.47 15.14
N LEU A 31 18.81 13.36 15.71
CA LEU A 31 17.62 12.80 15.06
C LEU A 31 16.90 13.80 14.13
N GLY A 32 17.10 15.10 14.33
CA GLY A 32 16.36 16.13 13.62
C GLY A 32 14.86 16.03 13.89
N HIS A 33 14.07 16.11 12.83
CA HIS A 33 12.61 16.05 12.85
C HIS A 33 12.06 14.61 12.88
N ALA A 34 12.93 13.58 12.86
CA ALA A 34 12.52 12.19 13.02
C ALA A 34 11.75 11.98 14.34
N TRP A 35 12.16 12.66 15.41
CA TRP A 35 11.47 12.58 16.70
C TRP A 35 10.04 13.14 16.63
N ASN A 36 9.84 14.26 15.94
CA ASN A 36 8.52 14.86 15.73
C ASN A 36 7.60 13.88 14.99
N LEU A 37 8.11 13.23 13.95
CA LEU A 37 7.37 12.23 13.17
C LEU A 37 7.07 10.95 13.97
N VAL A 38 7.91 10.54 14.90
CA VAL A 38 7.59 9.40 15.79
C VAL A 38 6.56 9.76 16.84
N ARG A 39 6.57 11.01 17.34
CA ARG A 39 5.70 11.43 18.45
C ARG A 39 4.31 11.89 17.99
N ASP A 40 4.26 12.71 16.94
CA ASP A 40 3.03 13.31 16.41
C ASP A 40 3.20 13.56 14.90
N PRO A 41 3.07 12.52 14.07
CA PRO A 41 3.33 12.64 12.64
C PRO A 41 2.32 13.55 11.95
N LEU A 42 1.03 13.42 12.27
CA LEU A 42 -0.02 14.18 11.62
C LEU A 42 0.04 15.65 12.01
N GLY A 43 0.22 15.97 13.31
CA GLY A 43 0.36 17.35 13.75
C GLY A 43 1.61 18.01 13.17
N PHE A 44 2.74 17.29 13.14
CA PHE A 44 3.96 17.81 12.54
C PHE A 44 3.82 18.06 11.05
N LEU A 45 3.35 17.08 10.27
CA LEU A 45 3.18 17.22 8.82
C LEU A 45 2.17 18.31 8.45
N SER A 46 1.07 18.42 9.21
CA SER A 46 0.05 19.46 8.99
C SER A 46 0.60 20.86 9.23
N ALA A 47 1.47 21.03 10.22
CA ALA A 47 2.10 22.32 10.52
C ALA A 47 3.17 22.74 9.48
N LEU A 48 3.70 21.82 8.67
CA LEU A 48 4.73 22.14 7.68
C LEU A 48 4.27 23.15 6.64
N ARG A 49 2.98 23.16 6.30
CA ARG A 49 2.40 24.12 5.35
C ARG A 49 2.53 25.57 5.82
N ASP A 50 2.59 25.80 7.13
CA ASP A 50 2.72 27.14 7.70
C ASP A 50 4.16 27.68 7.60
N HIS A 51 5.10 26.83 7.19
CA HIS A 51 6.51 27.16 7.01
C HIS A 51 6.90 27.45 5.55
N GLY A 52 5.98 27.28 4.60
CA GLY A 52 6.13 27.63 3.19
C GLY A 52 5.74 26.51 2.21
N ASP A 53 5.70 26.86 0.94
CA ASP A 53 5.27 26.01 -0.18
C ASP A 53 6.17 24.79 -0.42
N LEU A 54 7.45 24.94 -0.10
CA LEU A 54 8.46 23.89 -0.12
C LEU A 54 9.35 24.11 1.11
N VAL A 55 9.51 23.09 1.93
CA VAL A 55 10.29 23.18 3.16
C VAL A 55 11.28 22.03 3.28
N ARG A 56 12.36 22.24 4.02
CA ARG A 56 13.32 21.21 4.37
C ARG A 56 13.07 20.73 5.79
N ILE A 57 13.12 19.42 5.97
CA ILE A 57 13.18 18.75 7.28
C ILE A 57 14.44 17.89 7.36
N ARG A 58 14.77 17.43 8.56
CA ARG A 58 15.95 16.60 8.85
C ARG A 58 15.51 15.25 9.38
N LEU A 59 15.93 14.17 8.74
CA LEU A 59 15.70 12.80 9.18
C LEU A 59 17.06 12.21 9.53
N GLY A 60 17.48 12.41 10.78
CA GLY A 60 18.85 12.14 11.20
C GLY A 60 19.88 12.93 10.38
N PRO A 61 20.85 12.25 9.73
CA PRO A 61 21.84 12.90 8.87
C PRO A 61 21.27 13.36 7.51
N ARG A 62 20.06 12.93 7.14
CA ARG A 62 19.45 13.19 5.83
C ARG A 62 18.61 14.46 5.87
N THR A 63 18.56 15.17 4.73
CA THR A 63 17.61 16.25 4.49
C THR A 63 16.50 15.74 3.59
N ALA A 64 15.24 15.93 4.00
CA ALA A 64 14.08 15.67 3.15
C ALA A 64 13.43 17.01 2.78
N TYR A 65 12.89 17.07 1.58
CA TYR A 65 12.11 18.21 1.07
C TYR A 65 10.64 17.83 1.12
N VAL A 66 9.81 18.69 1.69
CA VAL A 66 8.37 18.49 1.79
C VAL A 66 7.70 19.57 0.94
N VAL A 67 6.99 19.13 -0.09
CA VAL A 67 6.21 20.00 -0.98
C VAL A 67 4.84 20.17 -0.35
N CYS A 68 4.51 21.40 0.05
CA CYS A 68 3.24 21.75 0.69
C CYS A 68 2.29 22.49 -0.25
N ASP A 69 2.80 23.05 -1.36
CA ASP A 69 1.99 23.70 -2.37
C ASP A 69 1.28 22.69 -3.31
N PRO A 70 -0.06 22.78 -3.47
CA PRO A 70 -0.83 21.87 -4.31
C PRO A 70 -0.43 21.87 -5.79
N GLU A 71 -0.03 23.01 -6.35
CA GLU A 71 0.36 23.10 -7.76
C GLU A 71 1.70 22.38 -7.99
N LEU A 72 2.67 22.57 -7.09
CA LEU A 72 3.95 21.87 -7.10
C LEU A 72 3.78 20.36 -6.87
N VAL A 73 2.93 19.95 -5.93
CA VAL A 73 2.58 18.52 -5.74
C VAL A 73 2.00 17.96 -7.04
N GLY A 74 1.06 18.68 -7.66
CA GLY A 74 0.46 18.29 -8.93
C GLY A 74 1.49 18.18 -10.06
N ALA A 75 2.41 19.13 -10.18
CA ALA A 75 3.48 19.13 -11.18
C ALA A 75 4.45 17.95 -10.98
N MET A 76 4.81 17.65 -9.72
CA MET A 76 5.67 16.54 -9.37
C MET A 76 5.03 15.19 -9.69
N LEU A 77 3.79 14.95 -9.22
CA LEU A 77 3.11 13.67 -9.38
C LEU A 77 2.69 13.37 -10.82
N LYS A 78 2.47 14.41 -11.65
CA LYS A 78 2.14 14.26 -13.07
C LYS A 78 3.38 14.13 -13.96
N ASN A 79 4.59 14.33 -13.44
CA ASN A 79 5.81 14.24 -14.22
C ASN A 79 6.15 12.76 -14.50
N PRO A 80 6.15 12.31 -15.77
CA PRO A 80 6.41 10.91 -16.12
C PRO A 80 7.85 10.46 -15.86
N GLU A 81 8.77 11.42 -15.71
CA GLU A 81 10.18 11.18 -15.39
C GLU A 81 10.43 11.16 -13.87
N TYR A 82 9.40 11.39 -13.05
CA TYR A 82 9.52 11.28 -11.60
C TYR A 82 9.64 9.81 -11.20
N ILE A 83 10.73 9.49 -10.51
CA ILE A 83 11.08 8.20 -9.94
C ILE A 83 10.80 8.28 -8.44
N VAL A 84 9.84 7.48 -7.99
CA VAL A 84 9.63 7.27 -6.56
C VAL A 84 10.77 6.40 -6.05
N GLY A 85 11.48 6.87 -5.03
CA GLY A 85 12.70 6.22 -4.57
C GLY A 85 13.11 6.62 -3.16
N GLY A 86 14.28 6.14 -2.78
CA GLY A 86 14.89 6.47 -1.49
C GLY A 86 14.58 5.48 -0.38
N PRO A 87 15.01 5.79 0.85
CA PRO A 87 15.06 4.78 1.92
C PRO A 87 13.72 4.13 2.23
N LEU A 88 12.61 4.88 2.13
CA LEU A 88 11.27 4.32 2.25
C LEU A 88 10.97 3.33 1.13
N TRP A 89 11.23 3.75 -0.12
CA TRP A 89 11.01 2.94 -1.31
C TRP A 89 11.89 1.69 -1.32
N ASP A 90 13.16 1.80 -0.95
CA ASP A 90 14.07 0.67 -0.80
C ASP A 90 13.53 -0.35 0.21
N THR A 91 12.90 0.12 1.29
CA THR A 91 12.32 -0.76 2.30
C THR A 91 11.00 -1.39 1.81
N LEU A 92 10.19 -0.65 1.04
CA LEU A 92 9.00 -1.17 0.38
C LEU A 92 9.35 -2.21 -0.70
N GLU A 93 10.42 -2.02 -1.48
CA GLU A 93 10.92 -3.01 -2.44
C GLU A 93 11.38 -4.30 -1.74
N VAL A 94 11.96 -4.21 -0.54
CA VAL A 94 12.30 -5.41 0.26
C VAL A 94 11.03 -6.15 0.70
N LEU A 95 9.96 -5.42 1.02
CA LEU A 95 8.69 -6.01 1.46
C LEU A 95 7.91 -6.63 0.30
N LEU A 96 7.61 -5.80 -0.70
CA LEU A 96 6.66 -6.09 -1.77
C LEU A 96 7.34 -6.69 -3.00
N GLY A 97 8.67 -6.79 -3.00
CA GLY A 97 9.43 -7.12 -4.18
C GLY A 97 9.40 -6.00 -5.23
N LYS A 98 9.79 -6.32 -6.47
CA LYS A 98 9.70 -5.41 -7.63
C LYS A 98 8.41 -5.61 -8.41
N GLY A 99 7.29 -5.52 -7.70
CA GLY A 99 5.94 -5.57 -8.27
C GLY A 99 5.50 -4.23 -8.87
N VAL A 100 4.28 -4.20 -9.38
CA VAL A 100 3.70 -3.01 -10.03
C VAL A 100 3.67 -1.78 -9.10
N ALA A 101 3.47 -1.95 -7.79
CA ALA A 101 3.40 -0.80 -6.87
C ALA A 101 4.76 -0.19 -6.54
N THR A 102 5.86 -0.95 -6.66
CA THR A 102 7.21 -0.52 -6.31
C THR A 102 8.09 -0.24 -7.53
N SER A 103 7.61 -0.58 -8.73
CA SER A 103 8.35 -0.35 -9.97
C SER A 103 8.19 1.08 -10.49
N ASN A 104 9.17 1.54 -11.28
CA ASN A 104 9.15 2.84 -11.95
C ASN A 104 9.32 2.70 -13.48
N GLY A 105 9.04 3.77 -14.21
CA GLY A 105 9.39 3.90 -15.63
C GLY A 105 8.84 2.79 -16.55
N LYS A 106 9.71 2.20 -17.36
CA LYS A 106 9.34 1.15 -18.34
C LYS A 106 8.82 -0.12 -17.68
N LEU A 107 9.45 -0.57 -16.59
CA LEU A 107 9.06 -1.78 -15.87
C LEU A 107 7.63 -1.65 -15.33
N HIS A 108 7.34 -0.55 -14.65
CA HIS A 108 5.99 -0.25 -14.16
C HIS A 108 4.96 -0.22 -15.29
N ARG A 109 5.26 0.46 -16.41
CA ARG A 109 4.35 0.51 -17.56
C ARG A 109 4.05 -0.87 -18.13
N ARG A 110 5.04 -1.76 -18.21
CA ARG A 110 4.87 -3.14 -18.67
C ARG A 110 3.97 -3.93 -17.71
N GLN A 111 4.32 -3.96 -16.43
CA GLN A 111 3.56 -4.69 -15.39
C GLN A 111 2.12 -4.18 -15.32
N ARG A 112 1.92 -2.86 -15.31
CA ARG A 112 0.57 -2.26 -15.31
C ARG A 112 -0.25 -2.65 -16.54
N ARG A 113 0.35 -2.66 -17.73
CA ARG A 113 -0.34 -3.06 -18.97
C ARG A 113 -0.77 -4.52 -18.92
N MET A 114 0.06 -5.39 -18.36
CA MET A 114 -0.20 -6.81 -18.20
C MET A 114 -1.39 -7.06 -17.25
N MET A 115 -1.51 -6.28 -16.18
CA MET A 115 -2.54 -6.48 -15.15
C MET A 115 -3.85 -5.75 -15.45
N GLN A 116 -3.83 -4.70 -16.28
CA GLN A 116 -5.00 -3.89 -16.62
C GLN A 116 -6.25 -4.70 -17.04
N PRO A 117 -6.16 -5.81 -17.81
CA PRO A 117 -7.34 -6.58 -18.21
C PRO A 117 -8.18 -7.10 -17.04
N ALA A 118 -7.57 -7.41 -15.90
CA ALA A 118 -8.30 -7.85 -14.69
C ALA A 118 -9.13 -6.72 -14.05
N PHE A 119 -8.84 -5.46 -14.38
CA PHE A 119 -9.52 -4.29 -13.84
C PHE A 119 -10.50 -3.65 -14.85
N ARG A 120 -10.96 -4.41 -15.84
CA ARG A 120 -12.00 -3.96 -16.78
C ARG A 120 -13.38 -3.94 -16.10
N PRO A 121 -14.30 -3.06 -16.53
CA PRO A 121 -15.63 -2.94 -15.93
C PRO A 121 -16.39 -4.27 -15.81
N GLU A 122 -16.26 -5.14 -16.80
CA GLU A 122 -16.92 -6.45 -16.82
C GLU A 122 -16.42 -7.35 -15.67
N ARG A 123 -15.10 -7.34 -15.40
CA ARG A 123 -14.51 -8.07 -14.28
C ARG A 123 -14.90 -7.51 -12.92
N ILE A 124 -14.99 -6.18 -12.83
CA ILE A 124 -15.40 -5.49 -11.60
C ILE A 124 -16.81 -5.92 -11.18
N ALA A 125 -17.73 -6.12 -12.13
CA ALA A 125 -19.08 -6.59 -11.86
C ALA A 125 -19.09 -8.00 -11.22
N ASP A 126 -18.18 -8.89 -11.63
CA ASP A 126 -18.03 -10.20 -10.99
C ASP A 126 -17.38 -10.10 -9.61
N TYR A 127 -16.41 -9.21 -9.44
CA TYR A 127 -15.80 -8.93 -8.13
C TYR A 127 -16.80 -8.36 -7.13
N ALA A 128 -17.76 -7.55 -7.59
CA ALA A 128 -18.81 -7.01 -6.73
C ALA A 128 -19.65 -8.12 -6.05
N LYS A 129 -19.89 -9.25 -6.73
CA LYS A 129 -20.57 -10.41 -6.13
C LYS A 129 -19.76 -11.01 -4.99
N VAL A 130 -18.44 -11.17 -5.20
CA VAL A 130 -17.52 -11.64 -4.15
C VAL A 130 -17.47 -10.67 -2.97
N MET A 131 -17.45 -9.37 -3.24
CA MET A 131 -17.50 -8.32 -2.21
C MET A 131 -18.79 -8.41 -1.38
N GLU A 132 -19.94 -8.58 -2.03
CA GLU A 132 -21.23 -8.74 -1.37
C GLU A 132 -21.25 -9.99 -0.48
N GLU A 133 -20.81 -11.14 -1.00
CA GLU A 133 -20.74 -12.39 -0.26
C GLU A 133 -19.87 -12.27 1.00
N GLU A 134 -18.67 -11.68 0.88
CA GLU A 134 -17.77 -11.48 2.01
C GLU A 134 -18.29 -10.44 3.00
N ALA A 135 -18.97 -9.39 2.54
CA ALA A 135 -19.63 -8.42 3.41
C ALA A 135 -20.77 -9.08 4.21
N ARG A 136 -21.63 -9.87 3.55
CA ARG A 136 -22.72 -10.61 4.19
C ARG A 136 -22.19 -11.65 5.17
N ALA A 137 -21.14 -12.39 4.79
CA ALA A 137 -20.47 -13.34 5.67
C ALA A 137 -19.84 -12.67 6.90
N THR A 138 -19.27 -11.47 6.73
CA THR A 138 -18.71 -10.69 7.85
C THR A 138 -19.83 -10.25 8.79
N ALA A 139 -20.90 -9.66 8.27
CA ALA A 139 -22.05 -9.21 9.06
C ALA A 139 -22.72 -10.37 9.81
N ALA A 140 -22.85 -11.54 9.18
CA ALA A 140 -23.47 -12.72 9.80
C ALA A 140 -22.69 -13.28 11.01
N ARG A 141 -21.40 -12.95 11.16
CA ARG A 141 -20.61 -13.33 12.35
C ARG A 141 -20.88 -12.42 13.54
N TRP A 142 -21.37 -11.21 13.32
CA TRP A 142 -21.52 -10.22 14.38
C TRP A 142 -22.82 -10.48 15.15
N GLN A 143 -22.72 -10.46 16.47
CA GLN A 143 -23.86 -10.66 17.38
C GLN A 143 -24.26 -9.33 18.02
N PRO A 144 -25.58 -9.05 18.19
CA PRO A 144 -26.02 -7.85 18.88
C PRO A 144 -25.39 -7.73 20.27
N GLY A 145 -24.83 -6.55 20.56
CA GLY A 145 -24.16 -6.26 21.84
C GLY A 145 -22.70 -6.74 21.95
N ALA A 146 -22.15 -7.40 20.93
CA ALA A 146 -20.74 -7.75 20.90
C ALA A 146 -19.86 -6.53 20.58
N THR A 147 -18.71 -6.41 21.24
CA THR A 147 -17.66 -5.48 20.86
C THR A 147 -16.78 -6.14 19.79
N VAL A 148 -16.58 -5.44 18.67
CA VAL A 148 -15.73 -5.88 17.57
C VAL A 148 -14.61 -4.88 17.33
N ASP A 149 -13.42 -5.39 17.01
CA ASP A 149 -12.34 -4.56 16.47
C ASP A 149 -12.61 -4.34 14.97
N VAL A 150 -13.22 -3.21 14.64
CA VAL A 150 -13.60 -2.88 13.26
C VAL A 150 -12.37 -2.80 12.35
N SER A 151 -11.22 -2.33 12.84
CA SER A 151 -10.00 -2.27 12.05
C SER A 151 -9.53 -3.67 11.65
N ALA A 152 -9.48 -4.59 12.62
CA ALA A 152 -9.11 -5.98 12.35
C ALA A 152 -10.13 -6.70 11.45
N GLU A 153 -11.44 -6.47 11.68
CA GLU A 153 -12.50 -7.06 10.85
C GLU A 153 -12.43 -6.55 9.40
N MET A 154 -12.30 -5.23 9.18
CA MET A 154 -12.21 -4.67 7.84
C MET A 154 -10.94 -5.12 7.12
N PHE A 155 -9.84 -5.30 7.84
CA PHE A 155 -8.63 -5.88 7.28
C PHE A 155 -8.83 -7.33 6.83
N ARG A 156 -9.40 -8.17 7.70
CA ARG A 156 -9.73 -9.55 7.39
C ARG A 156 -10.64 -9.64 6.17
N THR A 157 -11.68 -8.82 6.10
CA THR A 157 -12.63 -8.79 4.98
C THR A 157 -11.95 -8.32 3.69
N ALA A 158 -11.12 -7.27 3.74
CA ALA A 158 -10.40 -6.76 2.56
C ALA A 158 -9.41 -7.80 1.99
N VAL A 159 -8.65 -8.49 2.85
CA VAL A 159 -7.77 -9.59 2.41
C VAL A 159 -8.59 -10.69 1.73
N ARG A 160 -9.68 -11.15 2.35
CA ARG A 160 -10.55 -12.21 1.77
C ARG A 160 -11.12 -11.80 0.41
N ILE A 161 -11.58 -10.55 0.27
CA ILE A 161 -12.08 -10.01 -0.99
C ILE A 161 -10.98 -10.04 -2.04
N VAL A 162 -9.82 -9.43 -1.79
CA VAL A 162 -8.73 -9.35 -2.77
C VAL A 162 -8.26 -10.74 -3.19
N SER A 163 -8.15 -11.65 -2.22
CA SER A 163 -7.77 -13.04 -2.44
C SER A 163 -8.76 -13.81 -3.30
N ARG A 164 -10.06 -13.72 -3.02
CA ARG A 164 -11.09 -14.42 -3.79
C ARG A 164 -11.34 -13.77 -5.16
N SER A 165 -11.28 -12.44 -5.25
CA SER A 165 -11.58 -11.72 -6.49
C SER A 165 -10.42 -11.75 -7.48
N LEU A 166 -9.17 -11.58 -7.03
CA LEU A 166 -8.02 -11.49 -7.94
C LEU A 166 -7.31 -12.84 -8.15
N LEU A 167 -7.33 -13.73 -7.16
CA LEU A 167 -6.54 -14.97 -7.20
C LEU A 167 -7.42 -16.23 -7.21
N GLU A 168 -8.74 -16.08 -6.98
CA GLU A 168 -9.71 -17.17 -6.84
C GLU A 168 -9.23 -18.31 -5.92
N VAL A 169 -8.63 -17.93 -4.78
CA VAL A 169 -8.12 -18.89 -3.80
C VAL A 169 -8.97 -18.88 -2.53
N ASP A 170 -9.59 -20.03 -2.24
CA ASP A 170 -10.38 -20.23 -1.01
C ASP A 170 -9.49 -20.56 0.20
N SER A 171 -8.30 -21.14 0.00
CA SER A 171 -7.38 -21.57 1.07
C SER A 171 -6.85 -20.42 1.95
N ILE A 172 -7.00 -19.18 1.48
CA ILE A 172 -6.62 -17.98 2.23
C ILE A 172 -7.64 -17.67 3.34
N ARG A 173 -8.87 -18.18 3.29
CA ARG A 173 -9.89 -17.94 4.32
C ARG A 173 -9.39 -18.31 5.72
N ASP A 174 -8.66 -19.40 5.87
CA ASP A 174 -8.18 -19.83 7.19
C ASP A 174 -6.88 -19.11 7.61
N LYS A 175 -6.24 -18.41 6.66
CA LYS A 175 -4.93 -17.76 6.82
C LYS A 175 -5.02 -16.24 6.85
N ALA A 176 -6.18 -15.66 6.49
CA ALA A 176 -6.42 -14.21 6.43
C ALA A 176 -6.14 -13.51 7.77
N ASP A 177 -6.45 -14.15 8.88
CA ASP A 177 -6.23 -13.60 10.23
C ASP A 177 -4.73 -13.47 10.52
N ARG A 178 -3.94 -14.48 10.15
CA ARG A 178 -2.46 -14.46 10.28
C ARG A 178 -1.84 -13.45 9.33
N ILE A 179 -2.39 -13.28 8.12
CA ILE A 179 -1.97 -12.22 7.18
C ILE A 179 -2.23 -10.84 7.78
N ALA A 180 -3.40 -10.63 8.37
CA ALA A 180 -3.79 -9.36 8.97
C ALA A 180 -2.85 -8.91 10.08
N GLU A 181 -2.58 -9.80 11.05
CA GLU A 181 -1.65 -9.53 12.14
C GLU A 181 -0.22 -9.29 11.65
N SER A 182 0.20 -10.04 10.63
CA SER A 182 1.53 -9.93 10.01
C SER A 182 1.69 -8.59 9.31
N LEU A 183 0.70 -8.15 8.53
CA LEU A 183 0.76 -6.91 7.78
C LEU A 183 0.79 -5.67 8.69
N HIS A 184 -0.05 -5.59 9.72
CA HIS A 184 0.04 -4.48 10.67
C HIS A 184 1.40 -4.39 11.37
N THR A 185 1.96 -5.54 11.78
CA THR A 185 3.32 -5.59 12.36
C THR A 185 4.38 -5.10 11.38
N VAL A 186 4.24 -5.49 10.10
CA VAL A 186 5.12 -5.07 9.02
C VAL A 186 5.07 -3.56 8.83
N PHE A 187 3.89 -2.95 8.70
CA PHE A 187 3.74 -1.53 8.42
C PHE A 187 4.23 -0.63 9.56
N ASP A 188 3.97 -0.97 10.83
CA ASP A 188 4.56 -0.24 11.97
C ASP A 188 6.09 -0.33 11.95
N GLY A 189 6.63 -1.51 11.65
CA GLY A 189 8.07 -1.74 11.48
C GLY A 189 8.67 -0.88 10.36
N LEU A 190 8.00 -0.81 9.20
CA LEU A 190 8.41 0.01 8.05
C LEU A 190 8.42 1.49 8.39
N TYR A 191 7.35 1.98 9.00
CA TYR A 191 7.21 3.39 9.35
C TYR A 191 8.33 3.84 10.30
N ARG A 192 8.63 3.03 11.33
CA ARG A 192 9.74 3.28 12.26
C ARG A 192 11.10 3.25 11.56
N ARG A 193 11.31 2.29 10.65
CA ARG A 193 12.53 2.17 9.82
C ARG A 193 12.75 3.42 8.96
N MET A 194 11.69 3.96 8.36
CA MET A 194 11.71 5.18 7.57
C MET A 194 12.13 6.39 8.41
N VAL A 195 11.39 6.65 9.49
CA VAL A 195 11.50 7.90 10.23
C VAL A 195 12.80 7.97 11.03
N LEU A 196 13.16 6.89 11.73
CA LEU A 196 14.29 6.91 12.65
C LEU A 196 15.66 6.83 11.94
N SER A 197 15.70 6.40 10.67
CA SER A 197 16.93 6.30 9.87
C SER A 197 18.11 5.66 10.64
N VAL A 198 17.84 4.66 11.51
CA VAL A 198 18.85 4.05 12.41
C VAL A 198 19.82 3.11 11.69
N GLY A 199 19.80 3.08 10.35
CA GLY A 199 20.79 2.38 9.55
C GLY A 199 20.86 0.88 9.87
N PRO A 200 22.08 0.30 10.01
CA PRO A 200 22.24 -1.14 10.21
C PRO A 200 21.71 -1.66 11.56
N LEU A 201 21.27 -0.80 12.49
CA LEU A 201 20.66 -1.26 13.75
C LEU A 201 19.39 -2.09 13.53
N HIS A 202 18.72 -1.98 12.38
CA HIS A 202 17.61 -2.87 12.03
C HIS A 202 18.03 -4.33 11.83
N ARG A 203 19.33 -4.60 11.58
CA ARG A 203 19.88 -5.95 11.49
C ARG A 203 20.15 -6.59 12.85
N VAL A 204 20.05 -5.81 13.94
CA VAL A 204 20.19 -6.34 15.30
C VAL A 204 18.97 -7.21 15.58
N PRO A 205 19.14 -8.43 16.10
CA PRO A 205 18.06 -9.38 16.33
C PRO A 205 17.22 -9.02 17.57
N THR A 206 16.66 -7.82 17.59
CA THR A 206 15.69 -7.39 18.61
C THR A 206 14.38 -8.17 18.45
N PRO A 207 13.58 -8.34 19.52
CA PRO A 207 12.28 -9.01 19.43
C PRO A 207 11.36 -8.40 18.36
N ALA A 208 11.36 -7.07 18.23
CA ALA A 208 10.58 -6.35 17.22
C ALA A 208 11.08 -6.66 15.80
N ASN A 209 12.40 -6.65 15.56
CA ASN A 209 12.95 -7.01 14.25
C ASN A 209 12.66 -8.47 13.91
N ARG A 210 12.79 -9.41 14.87
CA ARG A 210 12.46 -10.82 14.63
C ARG A 210 10.98 -11.02 14.29
N ARG A 211 10.08 -10.32 14.97
CA ARG A 211 8.65 -10.36 14.68
C ARG A 211 8.36 -9.84 13.27
N PHE A 212 9.00 -8.75 12.87
CA PHE A 212 8.92 -8.21 11.51
C PHE A 212 9.42 -9.21 10.46
N GLU A 213 10.62 -9.79 10.63
CA GLU A 213 11.17 -10.74 9.66
C GLU A 213 10.32 -12.03 9.57
N SER A 214 9.75 -12.50 10.69
CA SER A 214 8.84 -13.65 10.71
C SER A 214 7.53 -13.34 9.98
N ALA A 215 6.93 -12.18 10.24
CA ALA A 215 5.71 -11.74 9.57
C ALA A 215 5.91 -11.57 8.06
N LEU A 216 7.09 -11.09 7.64
CA LEU A 216 7.47 -10.99 6.24
C LEU A 216 7.63 -12.37 5.59
N ALA A 217 8.33 -13.30 6.25
CA ALA A 217 8.49 -14.65 5.74
C ALA A 217 7.12 -15.37 5.59
N ASP A 218 6.21 -15.16 6.55
CA ASP A 218 4.85 -15.68 6.49
C ASP A 218 4.07 -15.16 5.28
N LEU A 219 4.17 -13.86 4.99
CA LEU A 219 3.51 -13.25 3.84
C LEU A 219 4.01 -13.84 2.51
N HIS A 220 5.33 -13.99 2.35
CA HIS A 220 5.91 -14.57 1.13
C HIS A 220 5.56 -16.05 0.98
N ALA A 221 5.64 -16.83 2.06
CA ALA A 221 5.26 -18.25 2.04
C ALA A 221 3.80 -18.45 1.61
N LEU A 222 2.89 -17.58 2.03
CA LEU A 222 1.49 -17.63 1.64
C LEU A 222 1.29 -17.34 0.15
N VAL A 223 2.04 -16.38 -0.41
CA VAL A 223 2.00 -16.10 -1.85
C VAL A 223 2.58 -17.26 -2.65
N ASP A 224 3.66 -17.88 -2.18
CA ASP A 224 4.21 -19.08 -2.80
C ASP A 224 3.20 -20.25 -2.80
N GLU A 225 2.48 -20.46 -1.70
CA GLU A 225 1.41 -21.46 -1.61
C GLU A 225 0.28 -21.18 -2.61
N ILE A 226 -0.16 -19.93 -2.73
CA ILE A 226 -1.19 -19.51 -3.70
C ILE A 226 -0.76 -19.80 -5.13
N ILE A 227 0.49 -19.45 -5.48
CA ILE A 227 1.03 -19.70 -6.81
C ILE A 227 1.13 -21.20 -7.07
N ALA A 228 1.54 -21.99 -6.08
CA ALA A 228 1.66 -23.44 -6.19
C ALA A 228 0.30 -24.13 -6.36
N GLU A 229 -0.70 -23.78 -5.55
CA GLU A 229 -2.08 -24.26 -5.67
C GLU A 229 -2.63 -23.98 -7.08
N ARG A 230 -2.34 -22.80 -7.61
CA ARG A 230 -2.81 -22.41 -8.93
C ARG A 230 -2.16 -23.18 -10.06
N ARG A 231 -0.86 -23.44 -9.97
CA ARG A 231 -0.14 -24.28 -10.93
C ARG A 231 -0.66 -25.71 -10.92
N ALA A 232 -1.08 -26.22 -9.76
CA ALA A 232 -1.63 -27.56 -9.61
C ALA A 232 -3.03 -27.72 -10.24
N ALA A 233 -3.83 -26.64 -10.32
CA ALA A 233 -5.18 -26.67 -10.90
C ALA A 233 -5.22 -26.95 -12.42
N GLY A 234 -4.11 -26.74 -13.14
CA GLY A 234 -3.98 -27.12 -14.55
C GLY A 234 -4.89 -26.35 -15.54
N PRO A 235 -5.20 -26.92 -16.73
CA PRO A 235 -5.96 -26.25 -17.79
C PRO A 235 -7.40 -25.86 -17.47
N GLY A 236 -7.96 -26.35 -16.35
CA GLY A 236 -9.28 -25.96 -15.83
C GLY A 236 -9.24 -24.79 -14.86
N ALA A 237 -8.07 -24.14 -14.70
CA ALA A 237 -7.92 -23.01 -13.81
C ALA A 237 -8.84 -21.84 -14.22
N PRO A 238 -9.44 -21.14 -13.24
CA PRO A 238 -10.23 -19.96 -13.52
C PRO A 238 -9.47 -18.90 -14.32
N ASP A 239 -10.18 -18.23 -15.20
CA ASP A 239 -9.67 -17.04 -15.86
C ASP A 239 -9.67 -15.90 -14.82
N ASP A 240 -8.52 -15.59 -14.22
CA ASP A 240 -8.35 -14.51 -13.24
C ASP A 240 -6.98 -13.83 -13.41
N LEU A 241 -6.66 -12.87 -12.54
CA LEU A 241 -5.40 -12.12 -12.64
C LEU A 241 -4.16 -13.00 -12.45
N LEU A 242 -4.21 -14.02 -11.60
CA LEU A 242 -3.07 -14.92 -11.40
C LEU A 242 -2.86 -15.84 -12.61
N THR A 243 -3.93 -16.29 -13.26
CA THR A 243 -3.84 -17.06 -14.52
C THR A 243 -3.26 -16.20 -15.62
N GLU A 244 -3.68 -14.95 -15.73
CA GLU A 244 -3.15 -13.99 -16.69
C GLU A 244 -1.66 -13.70 -16.44
N LEU A 245 -1.24 -13.54 -15.19
CA LEU A 245 0.17 -13.39 -14.83
C LEU A 245 0.98 -14.65 -15.18
N LEU A 246 0.46 -15.86 -14.94
CA LEU A 246 1.12 -17.11 -15.28
C LEU A 246 1.26 -17.33 -16.79
N ARG A 247 0.36 -16.74 -17.60
CA ARG A 247 0.40 -16.78 -19.07
C ARG A 247 1.17 -15.61 -19.68
N ALA A 248 1.51 -14.60 -18.88
CA ALA A 248 2.12 -13.39 -19.38
C ALA A 248 3.53 -13.62 -19.91
N THR A 249 3.85 -12.91 -20.99
CA THR A 249 5.17 -12.90 -21.61
C THR A 249 5.81 -11.52 -21.52
N ASP A 250 7.14 -11.51 -21.53
CA ASP A 250 7.96 -10.31 -21.59
C ASP A 250 8.05 -9.74 -23.01
N GLU A 251 8.83 -8.68 -23.19
CA GLU A 251 9.00 -8.00 -24.48
C GLU A 251 9.68 -8.89 -25.55
N THR A 252 10.35 -9.97 -25.14
CA THR A 252 10.98 -10.95 -26.04
C THR A 252 10.04 -12.11 -26.41
N GLY A 253 8.85 -12.15 -25.81
CA GLY A 253 7.90 -13.26 -25.94
C GLY A 253 8.19 -14.44 -25.01
N ALA A 254 9.17 -14.31 -24.10
CA ALA A 254 9.46 -15.34 -23.10
C ALA A 254 8.50 -15.20 -21.91
N PRO A 255 8.14 -16.29 -21.21
CA PRO A 255 7.34 -16.20 -19.98
C PRO A 255 8.01 -15.30 -18.93
N ILE A 256 7.21 -14.54 -18.18
CA ILE A 256 7.74 -13.77 -17.05
C ILE A 256 8.28 -14.68 -15.95
N THR A 257 9.24 -14.18 -15.18
CA THR A 257 9.90 -15.00 -14.14
C THR A 257 8.98 -15.28 -12.94
N ASP A 258 9.18 -16.41 -12.27
CA ASP A 258 8.48 -16.76 -11.02
C ASP A 258 8.57 -15.66 -9.97
N ARG A 259 9.74 -15.01 -9.87
CA ARG A 259 9.94 -13.87 -8.98
C ARG A 259 9.06 -12.68 -9.35
N GLU A 260 8.92 -12.38 -10.64
CA GLU A 260 8.06 -11.29 -11.09
C GLU A 260 6.58 -11.59 -10.82
N ILE A 261 6.15 -12.84 -10.96
CA ILE A 261 4.79 -13.26 -10.60
C ILE A 261 4.58 -13.07 -9.10
N HIS A 262 5.48 -13.61 -8.28
CA HIS A 262 5.44 -13.48 -6.82
C HIS A 262 5.38 -12.02 -6.37
N ASP A 263 6.30 -11.18 -6.86
CA ASP A 263 6.39 -9.77 -6.47
C ASP A 263 5.12 -8.99 -6.87
N ASN A 264 4.50 -9.30 -8.02
CA ASN A 264 3.22 -8.69 -8.41
C ASN A 264 2.05 -9.17 -7.54
N VAL A 265 1.99 -10.44 -7.17
CA VAL A 265 0.94 -10.98 -6.30
C VAL A 265 1.04 -10.38 -4.89
N VAL A 266 2.23 -10.36 -4.29
CA VAL A 266 2.47 -9.70 -2.99
C VAL A 266 2.04 -8.23 -3.07
N SER A 267 2.50 -7.52 -4.10
CA SER A 267 2.19 -6.11 -4.29
C SER A 267 0.68 -5.83 -4.35
N LEU A 268 -0.10 -6.68 -5.02
CA LEU A 268 -1.55 -6.51 -5.13
C LEU A 268 -2.30 -6.80 -3.82
N VAL A 269 -1.97 -7.93 -3.18
CA VAL A 269 -2.66 -8.37 -1.96
C VAL A 269 -2.45 -7.34 -0.86
N VAL A 270 -1.20 -6.91 -0.66
CA VAL A 270 -0.86 -5.96 0.39
C VAL A 270 -1.41 -4.57 0.11
N ALA A 271 -1.17 -4.02 -1.09
CA ALA A 271 -1.60 -2.66 -1.41
C ALA A 271 -3.12 -2.52 -1.54
N GLY A 272 -3.81 -3.58 -1.98
CA GLY A 272 -5.26 -3.60 -2.13
C GLY A 272 -5.98 -3.73 -0.79
N ALA A 273 -5.49 -4.59 0.11
CA ALA A 273 -6.20 -4.89 1.35
C ALA A 273 -6.10 -3.77 2.40
N GLU A 274 -4.89 -3.27 2.69
CA GLU A 274 -4.69 -2.35 3.83
C GLU A 274 -5.39 -0.99 3.63
N ASN A 275 -5.29 -0.43 2.43
CA ASN A 275 -5.87 0.88 2.12
C ASN A 275 -7.41 0.85 2.23
N VAL A 276 -8.04 -0.19 1.68
CA VAL A 276 -9.50 -0.37 1.72
C VAL A 276 -9.95 -0.64 3.15
N ALA A 277 -9.25 -1.51 3.88
CA ALA A 277 -9.56 -1.80 5.27
C ALA A 277 -9.53 -0.56 6.16
N SER A 278 -8.48 0.25 6.04
CA SER A 278 -8.34 1.50 6.79
C SER A 278 -9.44 2.49 6.43
N THR A 279 -9.78 2.60 5.14
CA THR A 279 -10.86 3.48 4.66
C THR A 279 -12.21 3.07 5.25
N LEU A 280 -12.53 1.77 5.24
CA LEU A 280 -13.78 1.25 5.80
C LEU A 280 -13.84 1.43 7.32
N ALA A 281 -12.73 1.19 8.04
CA ALA A 281 -12.67 1.41 9.47
C ALA A 281 -12.93 2.88 9.85
N TRP A 282 -12.34 3.82 9.12
CA TRP A 282 -12.63 5.25 9.28
C TRP A 282 -14.06 5.61 8.90
N ALA A 283 -14.61 5.01 7.83
CA ALA A 283 -15.99 5.23 7.43
C ALA A 283 -16.96 4.81 8.54
N PHE A 284 -16.80 3.60 9.11
CA PHE A 284 -17.61 3.15 10.25
C PHE A 284 -17.46 4.08 11.46
N HIS A 285 -16.24 4.47 11.80
CA HIS A 285 -16.01 5.40 12.92
C HIS A 285 -16.74 6.74 12.70
N LEU A 286 -16.61 7.35 11.52
CA LEU A 286 -17.28 8.60 11.20
C LEU A 286 -18.81 8.45 11.20
N LEU A 287 -19.35 7.34 10.69
CA LEU A 287 -20.80 7.10 10.73
C LEU A 287 -21.33 7.00 12.16
N THR A 288 -20.55 6.43 13.09
CA THR A 288 -20.93 6.39 14.52
C THR A 288 -20.90 7.77 15.19
N GLU A 289 -20.09 8.71 14.69
CA GLU A 289 -20.04 10.09 15.18
C GLU A 289 -21.06 11.01 14.50
N HIS A 290 -21.60 10.60 13.34
CA HIS A 290 -22.50 11.40 12.49
C HIS A 290 -23.79 10.63 12.11
N PRO A 291 -24.75 10.45 13.06
CA PRO A 291 -25.95 9.62 12.85
C PRO A 291 -26.87 10.08 11.71
N GLU A 292 -26.82 11.36 11.32
CA GLU A 292 -27.56 11.86 10.18
C GLU A 292 -26.99 11.36 8.85
N GLN A 293 -25.67 11.16 8.75
CA GLN A 293 -25.05 10.56 7.56
C GLN A 293 -25.27 9.05 7.52
N GLU A 294 -25.22 8.39 8.68
CA GLU A 294 -25.61 6.97 8.80
C GLU A 294 -27.02 6.74 8.26
N ARG A 295 -28.00 7.54 8.71
CA ARG A 295 -29.39 7.40 8.24
C ARG A 295 -29.52 7.59 6.74
N ARG A 296 -28.86 8.61 6.18
CA ARG A 296 -28.87 8.87 4.73
C ARG A 296 -28.26 7.72 3.94
N LEU A 297 -27.16 7.16 4.43
CA LEU A 297 -26.52 5.99 3.81
C LEU A 297 -27.47 4.78 3.83
N VAL A 298 -28.12 4.50 4.97
CA VAL A 298 -29.08 3.40 5.10
C VAL A 298 -30.30 3.62 4.20
N GLU A 299 -30.84 4.84 4.13
CA GLU A 299 -31.93 5.21 3.23
C GLU A 299 -31.54 5.00 1.76
N GLU A 300 -30.33 5.40 1.36
CA GLU A 300 -29.81 5.19 0.01
C GLU A 300 -29.67 3.70 -0.33
N VAL A 301 -29.03 2.93 0.56
CA VAL A 301 -28.87 1.48 0.38
C VAL A 301 -30.23 0.79 0.25
N ASN A 302 -31.19 1.09 1.13
CA ASN A 302 -32.54 0.52 1.07
C ASN A 302 -33.31 0.89 -0.20
N ALA A 303 -33.02 2.06 -0.80
CA ALA A 303 -33.66 2.50 -2.03
C ALA A 303 -33.14 1.77 -3.29
N VAL A 304 -31.88 1.33 -3.29
CA VAL A 304 -31.23 0.69 -4.45
C VAL A 304 -31.06 -0.83 -4.30
N ALA A 305 -31.00 -1.33 -3.07
CA ALA A 305 -30.83 -2.73 -2.71
C ALA A 305 -31.75 -3.06 -1.52
N PRO A 306 -33.04 -3.36 -1.77
CA PRO A 306 -34.02 -3.62 -0.72
C PRO A 306 -33.85 -4.97 0.01
N ASP A 307 -33.02 -5.87 -0.54
CA ASP A 307 -32.78 -7.26 -0.10
C ASP A 307 -31.41 -7.44 0.59
#